data_AF-A0A519FUN9-F1
#
_entry.id   AF-A0A519FUN9-F1
#
_cell.length_a   1.000
_cell.length_b   1.000
_cell.length_c   1.000
_cell.angle_alpha   90.00
_cell.angle_beta   90.00
_cell.angle_gamma   90.00
#
_symmetry.space_group_name_H-M   'P 1'
#
loop_
_entity.id
_entity.type
_entity.pdbx_description
1 polymer ?
#
loop_
_entity_poly.entity_id
_entity_poly.type
_entity_poly.pdbx_seq_one_letter_code
_entity_poly.pdbx_strand_id
1 'polypeptide(L)'
;AARGMGMGEVAVLRRVELPLAAPLIVSGIRLAVVQVWATATIAALVSGPGLGNIITYGYANNQTAIVVSGSLIVAVSALLLELSFLGLQKAVDPRGRSAA
;
A
#
# COMPACT_ATOMS: atom_id res chain seq x y z
N ALA A 1 15.32 3.57 29.37
CA ALA A 1 15.41 2.26 30.07
C ALA A 1 16.44 1.31 29.46
N ALA A 2 16.43 1.01 28.14
CA ALA A 2 17.32 0.00 27.53
C ALA A 2 18.83 0.31 27.60
N ARG A 3 19.25 1.58 27.44
CA ARG A 3 20.65 2.00 27.61
C ARG A 3 21.17 1.85 29.05
N GLY A 4 20.28 1.91 30.05
CA GLY A 4 20.62 1.69 31.46
C GLY A 4 20.83 0.21 31.84
N MET A 5 20.53 -0.72 30.93
CA MET A 5 20.70 -2.17 31.14
C MET A 5 21.95 -2.74 30.45
N GLY A 6 22.87 -1.90 29.95
CA GLY A 6 24.11 -2.34 29.29
C GLY A 6 23.96 -2.85 27.86
N MET A 7 22.80 -2.68 27.22
CA MET A 7 22.62 -3.03 25.80
C MET A 7 23.28 -1.99 24.88
N GLY A 8 24.10 -2.46 23.92
CA GLY A 8 24.64 -1.62 22.85
C GLY A 8 23.55 -1.12 21.89
N GLU A 9 23.78 0.02 21.22
CA GLU A 9 22.80 0.71 20.36
C GLU A 9 22.15 -0.21 19.31
N VAL A 10 22.94 -1.05 18.64
CA VAL A 10 22.43 -1.98 17.62
C VAL A 10 21.50 -3.04 18.22
N ALA A 11 21.76 -3.45 19.46
CA ALA A 11 20.92 -4.40 20.18
C ALA A 11 19.58 -3.78 20.61
N VAL A 12 19.60 -2.52 21.06
CA VAL A 12 18.39 -1.76 21.38
C VAL A 12 17.55 -1.53 20.12
N LEU A 13 18.18 -1.07 19.03
CA LEU A 13 17.51 -0.84 17.76
C LEU A 13 16.78 -2.09 17.28
N ARG A 14 17.48 -3.24 17.19
CA ARG A 14 16.90 -4.47 16.64
C ARG A 14 15.89 -5.16 17.56
N ARG A 15 16.10 -5.15 18.88
CA ARG A 15 15.25 -5.92 19.82
C ARG A 15 14.11 -5.11 20.44
N VAL A 16 14.22 -3.78 20.46
CA VAL A 16 13.25 -2.92 21.14
C VAL A 16 12.57 -1.98 20.16
N GLU A 17 13.34 -1.20 19.39
CA GLU A 17 12.76 -0.16 18.52
C GLU A 17 12.16 -0.74 17.24
N LEU A 18 12.85 -1.66 16.56
CA LEU A 18 12.38 -2.31 15.32
C LEU A 18 11.02 -3.00 15.48
N PRO A 19 10.80 -3.89 16.48
CA PRO A 19 9.50 -4.55 16.65
C PRO A 19 8.40 -3.56 17.08
N LEU A 20 8.76 -2.47 17.77
CA LEU A 20 7.80 -1.44 18.15
C LEU A 20 7.41 -0.55 16.96
N ALA A 21 8.35 -0.28 16.04
CA ALA A 21 8.15 0.52 14.84
C ALA A 21 7.60 -0.29 13.65
N ALA A 22 7.71 -1.63 13.66
CA ALA A 22 7.29 -2.49 12.55
C ALA A 22 5.82 -2.27 12.10
N PRO A 23 4.82 -2.15 13.00
CA PRO A 23 3.44 -1.88 12.57
C PRO A 23 3.31 -0.51 11.86
N LEU A 24 4.07 0.48 12.30
CA LEU A 24 4.09 1.82 11.71
C LEU A 24 4.73 1.80 10.31
N ILE A 25 5.85 1.08 10.15
CA ILE A 25 6.53 0.90 8.87
C ILE A 25 5.60 0.21 7.86
N VAL A 26 4.93 -0.87 8.27
CA VAL A 26 3.97 -1.58 7.40
C VAL A 26 2.81 -0.66 6.97
N SER A 27 2.30 0.17 7.89
CA SER A 27 1.29 1.17 7.54
C SER A 27 1.80 2.19 6.52
N GLY A 28 3.05 2.64 6.65
CA GLY A 28 3.67 3.55 5.68
C GLY A 28 3.84 2.92 4.31
N ILE A 29 4.29 1.66 4.25
CA ILE A 29 4.44 0.92 2.99
C ILE A 29 3.09 0.74 2.30
N ARG A 30 2.03 0.39 3.05
CA ARG A 30 0.67 0.27 2.51
C ARG A 30 0.23 1.53 1.78
N LEU A 31 0.37 2.69 2.44
CA LEU A 31 0.04 3.99 1.86
C LEU A 31 0.88 4.28 0.61
N ALA A 32 2.19 4.01 0.66
CA ALA A 32 3.07 4.20 -0.48
C ALA A 32 2.67 3.34 -1.69
N VAL A 33 2.29 2.08 -1.48
CA VAL A 33 1.86 1.17 -2.55
C VAL A 33 0.59 1.66 -3.22
N VAL A 34 -0.42 2.09 -2.45
CA VAL A 34 -1.67 2.64 -3.00
C VAL A 34 -1.41 3.93 -3.78
N GLN A 35 -0.54 4.80 -3.26
CA GLN A 35 -0.16 6.04 -3.95
C GLN A 35 0.57 5.77 -5.28
N VAL A 36 1.50 4.82 -5.29
CA VAL A 36 2.20 4.39 -6.51
C VAL A 36 1.22 3.78 -7.50
N TRP A 37 0.28 2.96 -7.05
CA TRP A 37 -0.76 2.36 -7.90
C TRP A 37 -1.65 3.42 -8.57
N ALA A 38 -2.09 4.42 -7.79
CA ALA A 38 -2.87 5.54 -8.31
C ALA A 38 -2.08 6.32 -9.38
N THR A 39 -0.81 6.63 -9.09
CA THR A 39 0.06 7.36 -10.00
C THR A 39 0.38 6.55 -11.26
N ALA A 40 0.60 5.24 -11.14
CA ALA A 40 0.85 4.33 -12.26
C ALA A 40 -0.35 4.24 -13.22
N THR A 41 -1.58 4.38 -12.72
CA THR A 41 -2.79 4.41 -13.58
C THR A 41 -2.78 5.62 -14.52
N ILE A 42 -2.25 6.76 -14.07
CA ILE A 42 -2.15 7.99 -14.85
C ILE A 42 -1.12 7.85 -15.99
N ALA A 43 -0.13 6.95 -15.86
CA ALA A 43 0.90 6.73 -16.88
C ALA A 43 0.32 6.31 -18.25
N ALA A 44 -0.90 5.78 -18.29
CA ALA A 44 -1.61 5.48 -19.54
C ALA A 44 -1.87 6.71 -20.41
N LEU A 45 -1.93 7.92 -19.82
CA LEU A 45 -2.14 9.16 -20.57
C LEU A 45 -0.93 9.54 -21.44
N VAL A 46 0.27 9.06 -21.09
CA VAL A 46 1.51 9.30 -21.84
C VAL A 46 1.93 8.08 -22.67
N SER A 47 0.97 7.22 -23.04
CA SER A 47 1.21 5.95 -23.73
C SER A 47 2.15 5.00 -22.96
N GLY A 48 2.19 5.12 -21.63
CA GLY A 48 2.91 4.19 -20.77
C GLY A 48 2.22 2.82 -20.68
N PRO A 49 2.95 1.76 -20.31
CA PRO A 49 2.33 0.45 -20.07
C PRO A 49 1.47 0.49 -18.80
N GLY A 50 0.33 -0.22 -18.81
CA GLY A 50 -0.49 -0.37 -17.60
C GLY A 50 -1.97 -0.60 -17.87
N LEU A 51 -2.71 -0.90 -16.79
CA LEU A 51 -4.16 -1.14 -16.82
C LEU A 51 -4.96 0.13 -17.17
N GLY A 52 -4.39 1.32 -16.92
CA GLY A 52 -5.00 2.60 -17.29
C GLY A 52 -5.24 2.75 -18.79
N ASN A 53 -4.56 1.98 -19.64
CA ASN A 53 -4.75 2.02 -21.09
C ASN A 53 -6.16 1.63 -21.53
N ILE A 54 -6.83 0.74 -20.78
CA ILE A 54 -8.23 0.36 -21.05
C ILE A 54 -9.15 1.56 -20.86
N ILE A 55 -8.88 2.37 -19.83
CA ILE A 55 -9.64 3.59 -19.51
C ILE A 55 -9.42 4.63 -20.60
N THR A 56 -8.16 4.89 -20.97
CA THR A 56 -7.81 5.83 -22.04
C THR A 56 -8.40 5.41 -23.39
N TYR A 57 -8.41 4.10 -23.70
CA TYR A 57 -9.04 3.57 -24.91
C TYR A 57 -10.56 3.82 -24.93
N GLY A 58 -11.25 3.54 -23.82
CA GLY A 58 -12.69 3.81 -23.69
C GLY A 58 -13.00 5.30 -23.82
N TYR A 59 -12.15 6.15 -23.24
CA TYR A 59 -12.26 7.60 -23.33
C TYR A 59 -12.09 8.11 -24.77
N ALA A 60 -11.07 7.61 -25.49
CA ALA A 60 -10.79 8.00 -26.87
C ALA A 60 -11.92 7.60 -27.85
N ASN A 61 -12.66 6.53 -27.55
CA ASN A 61 -13.78 6.06 -28.37
C ASN A 61 -15.15 6.56 -27.90
N ASN A 62 -15.22 7.47 -26.91
CA ASN A 62 -16.46 7.91 -26.25
C ASN A 62 -17.35 6.75 -25.74
N GLN A 63 -16.73 5.62 -25.36
CA GLN A 63 -17.43 4.44 -24.85
C GLN A 63 -17.38 4.41 -23.33
N THR A 64 -18.35 5.09 -22.69
CA THR A 64 -18.43 5.18 -21.24
C THR A 64 -18.49 3.82 -20.55
N ALA A 65 -19.12 2.82 -21.17
CA ALA A 65 -19.16 1.45 -20.64
C ALA A 65 -17.75 0.83 -20.47
N ILE A 66 -16.83 1.12 -21.41
CA ILE A 66 -15.44 0.65 -21.33
C ILE A 66 -14.67 1.43 -20.26
N VAL A 67 -14.87 2.74 -20.17
CA VAL A 67 -14.26 3.57 -19.13
C VAL A 67 -14.63 3.07 -17.74
N VAL A 68 -15.91 2.81 -17.50
CA VAL A 68 -16.43 2.33 -16.21
C VAL A 68 -15.91 0.92 -15.89
N SER A 69 -15.95 -0.01 -16.83
CA SER A 69 -15.43 -1.37 -16.61
C SER A 69 -13.92 -1.39 -16.36
N GLY A 70 -13.14 -0.61 -17.12
CA GLY A 70 -11.70 -0.44 -16.89
C GLY A 70 -11.39 0.18 -15.52
N SER A 71 -12.13 1.23 -15.15
CA SER A 71 -11.97 1.88 -13.84
C SER A 71 -12.33 0.94 -12.69
N LEU A 72 -13.35 0.09 -12.87
CA LEU A 72 -13.75 -0.91 -11.89
C LEU A 72 -12.63 -1.94 -11.66
N ILE A 73 -11.97 -2.41 -12.72
CA ILE A 73 -10.83 -3.33 -12.60
C ILE A 73 -9.69 -2.68 -11.80
N VAL A 74 -9.33 -1.44 -12.13
CA VAL A 74 -8.27 -0.70 -11.42
C VAL A 74 -8.62 -0.49 -9.94
N ALA A 75 -9.87 -0.14 -9.64
CA ALA A 75 -10.36 0.06 -8.28
C ALA A 75 -10.34 -1.25 -7.48
N VAL A 76 -10.77 -2.36 -8.07
CA VAL A 76 -10.72 -3.69 -7.45
C VAL A 76 -9.28 -4.09 -7.16
N SER A 77 -8.35 -3.88 -8.09
CA SER A 77 -6.92 -4.14 -7.85
C SER A 77 -6.36 -3.30 -6.71
N ALA A 78 -6.73 -2.01 -6.62
CA ALA A 78 -6.31 -1.14 -5.51
C ALA A 78 -6.83 -1.65 -4.16
N LEU A 79 -8.11 -2.08 -4.11
CA LEU A 79 -8.70 -2.68 -2.92
C LEU A 79 -8.02 -4.00 -2.53
N LEU A 80 -7.70 -4.85 -3.50
CA LEU A 80 -6.98 -6.09 -3.25
C LEU A 80 -5.59 -5.84 -2.65
N LEU A 81 -4.86 -4.83 -3.15
CA LEU A 81 -3.59 -4.41 -2.57
C LEU A 81 -3.79 -3.95 -1.12
N GLU A 82 -4.75 -3.06 -0.87
CA GLU A 82 -5.05 -2.56 0.48
C GLU A 82 -5.40 -3.70 1.45
N LEU A 83 -6.29 -4.62 1.04
CA LEU A 83 -6.68 -5.81 1.80
C LEU A 83 -5.51 -6.73 2.10
N SER A 84 -4.61 -6.94 1.14
CA SER A 84 -3.41 -7.76 1.31
C SER A 84 -2.49 -7.18 2.37
N PHE A 85 -2.28 -5.85 2.35
CA PHE A 85 -1.47 -5.15 3.33
C PHE A 85 -2.15 -5.06 4.71
N LEU A 86 -3.47 -4.94 4.76
CA LEU A 86 -4.25 -5.06 6.00
C LEU A 86 -4.08 -6.45 6.64
N GLY A 87 -4.10 -7.51 5.84
CA GLY A 87 -3.81 -8.88 6.29
C GLY A 87 -2.39 -9.00 6.83
N LEU A 88 -1.40 -8.47 6.12
CA LEU A 88 -0.01 -8.44 6.56
C LEU A 88 0.17 -7.64 7.86
N GLN A 89 -0.53 -6.51 7.99
CA GLN A 89 -0.47 -5.69 9.20
C GLN A 89 -1.03 -6.43 10.41
N LYS A 90 -2.15 -7.16 10.26
CA LYS A 90 -2.68 -8.03 11.32
C LYS A 90 -1.72 -9.14 11.73
N ALA A 91 -0.92 -9.67 10.80
CA ALA A 91 0.09 -10.69 11.11
C ALA A 91 1.33 -10.09 11.80
N VAL A 92 1.73 -8.87 11.43
CA VAL A 92 2.90 -8.17 11.99
C VAL A 92 2.58 -7.50 13.32
N ASP A 93 1.32 -7.17 13.60
CA ASP A 93 0.88 -6.64 14.89
C ASP A 93 0.44 -7.77 15.84
N PRO A 94 1.30 -8.24 16.77
CA PRO A 94 0.97 -9.35 17.66
C PRO A 94 0.10 -8.89 18.84
N ARG A 95 -0.31 -7.62 18.87
CA ARG A 95 -1.12 -7.05 19.94
C ARG A 95 -2.26 -6.30 19.30
N GLY A 96 -3.42 -6.93 19.27
CA GLY A 96 -4.69 -6.28 18.98
C GLY A 96 -4.95 -5.13 19.94
N ARG A 97 -4.33 -3.97 19.70
CA ARG A 97 -4.79 -2.68 20.20
C ARG A 97 -5.98 -2.28 19.33
N SER A 98 -7.05 -3.05 19.54
CA SER A 98 -8.41 -2.58 19.39
C SER A 98 -8.50 -1.22 20.07
N ALA A 99 -8.97 -0.24 19.31
CA ALA A 99 -9.71 0.93 19.77
C ALA A 99 -9.30 1.52 21.13
N ALA A 100 -8.62 2.66 21.09
CA ALA A 100 -8.85 3.74 22.06
C ALA A 100 -9.54 4.88 21.32
#